data_AF-A0A6J8B366-F1
#
_entry.id   AF-A0A6J8B366-F1
#
_cell.length_a   1.000
_cell.length_b   1.000
_cell.length_c   1.000
_cell.angle_alpha   90.00
_cell.angle_beta   90.00
_cell.angle_gamma   90.00
#
_symmetry.space_group_name_H-M   'P 1'
#
loop_
_entity.id
_entity.type
_entity.pdbx_description
1 polymer ?
#
loop_
_entity_poly.entity_id
_entity_poly.type
_entity_poly.pdbx_seq_one_letter_code
_entity_poly.pdbx_strand_id
1 'polypeptide(L)'
;MGKILTLFLLLFIHILTTKCEPCDTYTVLDLPEEYVRSVASSTSSPTLCDNTLEAGWYRVTSYAGERMPTECVFGGMRCGTTLSIWMNGTYPDTGVVETVQACAAHYDGDCCKYSYDIEVKNCTNYLVYNLLPVSSCYQAYCFGSEMPCPAGETSNNGFTPGCKFDPCLEENYQALDDWQRSVNNTIIGNLCDNRLTPGWYRPISLVGNTMPTECTQNGFRCGTSYPIWMNGSYPSAGEIANVTACVANFNGGCCTSSYDIQVKNCDNFYIYNLQATSGCYQSYCFGTEVKCPVGETSDNGGFTPGCEFDPCHSINYEVLIEEMKRSSNYTLQSDDVAIEDSRLTSGWYRIDSPTGNDIVNESVYMMQCGTLYPLWMDGNLPDVSDKTVERKVCKSGVSSICDQKYDIKVRNCGSYRTYYLTQLNADKSAYCFGTLPVPDTATTTTGNPSGKPRPKESDESEKGDKPYIWVIVAMLAVLSTILLTILLLRLLVSKSLPKRSSSIYMSEKLPPSNGEAKTVVNTDYKLTDKEIMGSPPPRSTSFLKS
;
A
#
# COMPACT_ATOMS: atom_id res chain seq x y z
N MET A 1 35.27 22.60 56.65
CA MET A 1 35.85 22.13 55.37
C MET A 1 35.99 20.61 55.30
N GLY A 2 36.47 19.91 56.34
CA GLY A 2 36.67 18.45 56.29
C GLY A 2 35.45 17.59 55.89
N LYS A 3 34.24 17.90 56.40
CA LYS A 3 33.02 17.13 56.11
C LYS A 3 32.52 17.23 54.65
N ILE A 4 32.71 18.40 54.03
CA ILE A 4 32.32 18.66 52.63
C ILE A 4 33.30 17.94 51.69
N LEU A 5 34.60 17.93 52.03
CA LEU A 5 35.61 17.22 51.25
C LEU A 5 35.38 15.71 51.28
N THR A 6 34.97 15.11 52.41
CA THR A 6 34.54 13.71 52.48
C THR A 6 33.26 13.43 51.70
N LEU A 7 32.29 14.36 51.69
CA LEU A 7 31.06 14.18 50.92
C LEU A 7 31.35 14.23 49.42
N PHE A 8 32.20 15.16 48.97
CA PHE A 8 32.67 15.22 47.58
C PHE A 8 33.53 14.02 47.22
N LEU A 9 34.40 13.54 48.11
CA LEU A 9 35.19 12.34 47.86
C LEU A 9 34.28 11.10 47.78
N LEU A 10 33.27 10.98 48.64
CA LEU A 10 32.29 9.89 48.61
C LEU A 10 31.39 9.98 47.39
N LEU A 11 30.95 11.16 46.96
CA LEU A 11 30.16 11.38 45.75
C LEU A 11 30.99 11.12 44.49
N PHE A 12 32.25 11.56 44.48
CA PHE A 12 33.20 11.34 43.38
C PHE A 12 33.61 9.88 43.29
N ILE A 13 33.83 9.20 44.44
CA ILE A 13 33.98 7.74 44.50
C ILE A 13 32.69 7.07 44.04
N HIS A 14 31.49 7.51 44.45
CA HIS A 14 30.20 6.96 43.99
C HIS A 14 30.06 7.08 42.46
N ILE A 15 30.41 8.24 41.89
CA ILE A 15 30.41 8.52 40.44
C ILE A 15 31.51 7.74 39.69
N LEU A 16 32.64 7.44 40.34
CA LEU A 16 33.71 6.58 39.81
C LEU A 16 33.44 5.07 40.02
N THR A 17 32.53 4.71 40.94
CA THR A 17 32.15 3.32 41.26
C THR A 17 30.77 2.93 40.75
N THR A 18 30.01 3.84 40.14
CA THR A 18 28.93 3.45 39.23
C THR A 18 29.60 2.79 38.04
N LYS A 19 29.92 1.50 38.16
CA LYS A 19 30.08 0.62 37.01
C LYS A 19 28.84 0.90 36.16
N CYS A 20 29.03 1.32 34.90
CA CYS A 20 27.95 1.31 33.93
C CYS A 20 27.34 -0.09 33.99
N GLU A 21 26.13 -0.19 34.52
CA GLU A 21 25.48 -1.47 34.70
C GLU A 21 24.98 -1.90 33.32
N PRO A 22 25.44 -3.04 32.77
CA PRO A 22 25.11 -3.42 31.39
C PRO A 22 23.61 -3.57 31.13
N CYS A 23 22.83 -3.82 32.18
CA CYS A 23 21.37 -3.90 32.10
C CYS A 23 20.72 -2.52 31.88
N ASP A 24 21.37 -1.44 32.29
CA ASP A 24 20.89 -0.06 32.15
C ASP A 24 21.49 0.65 30.92
N THR A 25 22.67 0.20 30.48
CA THR A 25 23.41 0.81 29.36
C THR A 25 23.83 -0.26 28.34
N TYR A 26 23.02 -0.46 27.30
CA TYR A 26 23.28 -1.36 26.18
C TYR A 26 22.81 -0.75 24.86
N THR A 27 23.31 -1.28 23.74
CA THR A 27 22.83 -0.98 22.38
C THR A 27 21.88 -2.08 21.93
N VAL A 28 20.77 -1.75 21.29
CA VAL A 28 19.95 -2.79 20.62
C VAL A 28 20.68 -3.20 19.34
N LEU A 29 20.95 -4.50 19.18
CA LEU A 29 21.56 -5.01 17.96
C LEU A 29 20.52 -4.94 16.84
N ASP A 30 20.72 -4.02 15.90
CA ASP A 30 19.82 -3.82 14.77
C ASP A 30 19.84 -5.03 13.83
N LEU A 31 18.65 -5.54 13.49
CA LEU A 31 18.45 -6.71 12.64
C LEU A 31 17.60 -6.27 11.45
N PRO A 32 18.20 -6.05 10.26
CA PRO A 32 17.45 -5.62 9.08
C PRO A 32 16.34 -6.62 8.69
N GLU A 33 16.51 -7.89 9.09
CA GLU A 33 15.47 -8.90 9.10
C GLU A 33 15.65 -9.75 10.39
N GLU A 34 14.65 -9.75 11.27
CA GLU A 34 14.75 -10.31 12.63
C GLU A 34 15.16 -11.79 12.67
N TYR A 35 14.84 -12.55 11.61
CA TYR A 35 15.12 -13.98 11.51
C TYR A 35 16.49 -14.32 10.94
N VAL A 36 17.21 -13.37 10.32
CA VAL A 36 18.43 -13.71 9.57
C VAL A 36 19.49 -14.31 10.49
N ARG A 37 19.58 -13.86 11.74
CA ARG A 37 20.51 -14.40 12.75
C ARG A 37 20.06 -15.72 13.39
N SER A 38 18.87 -16.21 13.06
CA SER A 38 18.35 -17.48 13.57
C SER A 38 19.18 -18.67 13.11
N VAL A 39 19.38 -19.66 13.98
CA VAL A 39 20.04 -20.93 13.60
C VAL A 39 19.25 -21.71 12.55
N ALA A 40 17.95 -21.42 12.37
CA ALA A 40 17.11 -21.99 11.33
C ALA A 40 17.27 -21.29 9.97
N SER A 41 17.82 -20.06 9.94
CA SER A 41 18.05 -19.32 8.71
C SER A 41 19.32 -19.81 8.02
N SER A 42 19.23 -20.15 6.73
CA SER A 42 20.40 -20.51 5.92
C SER A 42 21.19 -19.30 5.49
N THR A 43 22.48 -19.49 5.18
CA THR A 43 23.29 -18.46 4.50
C THR A 43 22.63 -18.01 3.19
N SER A 44 22.62 -16.70 2.97
CA SER A 44 22.22 -16.04 1.71
C SER A 44 23.33 -15.09 1.25
N SER A 45 23.24 -14.57 0.02
CA SER A 45 24.18 -13.58 -0.52
C SER A 45 23.50 -12.21 -0.59
N PRO A 46 24.07 -11.15 0.02
CA PRO A 46 25.33 -11.12 0.76
C PRO A 46 25.23 -11.77 2.15
N THR A 47 26.31 -12.42 2.61
CA THR A 47 26.36 -13.02 3.94
C THR A 47 26.41 -11.95 5.03
N LEU A 48 25.75 -12.22 6.15
CA LEU A 48 25.85 -11.41 7.35
C LEU A 48 27.29 -11.40 7.88
N CYS A 49 27.72 -10.24 8.35
CA CYS A 49 29.11 -9.91 8.57
C CYS A 49 29.26 -8.95 9.76
N ASP A 50 29.80 -9.47 10.87
CA ASP A 50 29.97 -8.68 12.11
C ASP A 50 31.38 -8.09 12.27
N ASN A 51 32.19 -8.06 11.20
CA ASN A 51 33.57 -7.56 11.29
C ASN A 51 33.65 -6.04 11.51
N THR A 52 32.52 -5.34 11.31
CA THR A 52 32.35 -3.91 11.57
C THR A 52 31.55 -3.64 12.85
N LEU A 53 31.13 -4.68 13.57
CA LEU A 53 30.44 -4.55 14.86
C LEU A 53 31.39 -3.89 15.88
N GLU A 54 30.95 -2.80 16.51
CA GLU A 54 31.73 -2.15 17.56
C GLU A 54 31.73 -3.01 18.84
N ALA A 55 32.85 -3.05 19.56
CA ALA A 55 32.88 -3.78 20.81
C ALA A 55 31.97 -3.11 21.86
N GLY A 56 31.11 -3.87 22.52
CA GLY A 56 30.23 -3.33 23.56
C GLY A 56 29.06 -4.23 23.95
N TRP A 57 28.24 -3.74 24.87
CA TRP A 57 27.06 -4.43 25.38
C TRP A 57 25.87 -4.28 24.44
N TYR A 58 25.37 -5.41 23.94
CA TYR A 58 24.22 -5.49 23.05
C TYR A 58 23.05 -6.25 23.67
N ARG A 59 21.84 -5.77 23.44
CA ARG A 59 20.60 -6.53 23.63
C ARG A 59 20.05 -6.91 22.27
N VAL A 60 19.62 -8.16 22.14
CA VAL A 60 18.88 -8.61 20.95
C VAL A 60 17.40 -8.54 21.24
N THR A 61 16.65 -7.99 20.30
CA THR A 61 15.18 -7.97 20.30
C THR A 61 14.74 -8.55 18.97
N SER A 62 14.25 -9.79 18.98
CA SER A 62 13.87 -10.51 17.76
C SER A 62 12.73 -11.47 18.07
N TYR A 63 11.68 -11.47 17.26
CA TYR A 63 10.66 -12.50 17.26
C TYR A 63 11.21 -13.87 16.84
N ALA A 64 12.39 -13.94 16.23
CA ALA A 64 13.07 -15.19 15.94
C ALA A 64 13.74 -15.84 17.18
N GLY A 65 13.79 -15.08 18.29
CA GLY A 65 14.44 -15.44 19.54
C GLY A 65 15.64 -14.53 19.86
N GLU A 66 15.78 -14.17 21.13
CA GLU A 66 16.79 -13.20 21.60
C GLU A 66 18.11 -13.84 22.07
N ARG A 67 18.16 -15.18 22.19
CA ARG A 67 19.29 -15.87 22.82
C ARG A 67 20.27 -16.44 21.79
N MET A 68 21.56 -16.26 22.05
CA MET A 68 22.61 -16.94 21.30
C MET A 68 22.59 -18.45 21.59
N PRO A 69 22.60 -19.33 20.57
CA PRO A 69 22.57 -20.77 20.79
C PRO A 69 23.75 -21.25 21.67
N THR A 70 23.46 -22.13 22.62
CA THR A 70 24.45 -22.75 23.54
C THR A 70 25.01 -24.06 23.00
N GLU A 71 24.55 -24.50 21.83
CA GLU A 71 24.95 -25.72 21.18
C GLU A 71 25.59 -25.41 19.83
N CYS A 72 26.51 -26.29 19.40
CA CYS A 72 27.20 -26.13 18.15
C CYS A 72 26.22 -26.08 16.96
N VAL A 73 26.34 -25.01 16.18
CA VAL A 73 25.65 -24.86 14.89
C VAL A 73 26.39 -25.68 13.84
N PHE A 74 26.21 -27.00 13.90
CA PHE A 74 26.98 -27.98 13.13
C PHE A 74 26.86 -27.75 11.61
N GLY A 75 28.01 -27.79 10.91
CA GLY A 75 28.09 -27.56 9.47
C GLY A 75 28.03 -26.09 9.05
N GLY A 76 28.06 -25.15 10.01
CA GLY A 76 28.06 -23.71 9.74
C GLY A 76 26.92 -23.28 8.81
N MET A 77 27.15 -22.23 8.01
CA MET A 77 26.23 -21.76 6.97
C MET A 77 24.79 -21.51 7.46
N ARG A 78 24.64 -21.08 8.71
CA ARG A 78 23.38 -20.65 9.34
C ARG A 78 23.51 -19.25 9.89
N CYS A 79 22.43 -18.68 10.40
CA CYS A 79 22.41 -17.33 10.96
C CYS A 79 22.81 -16.29 9.90
N GLY A 80 22.45 -16.55 8.64
CA GLY A 80 22.76 -15.67 7.51
C GLY A 80 24.25 -15.57 7.17
N THR A 81 25.13 -16.37 7.78
CA THR A 81 26.59 -16.27 7.62
C THR A 81 27.24 -17.63 7.37
N THR A 82 28.44 -17.65 6.80
CA THR A 82 29.15 -18.91 6.50
C THR A 82 29.69 -19.58 7.77
N LEU A 83 30.19 -18.77 8.71
CA LEU A 83 30.77 -19.21 9.97
C LEU A 83 29.89 -18.73 11.13
N SER A 84 28.96 -19.58 11.51
CA SER A 84 27.91 -19.30 12.50
C SER A 84 28.53 -19.27 13.90
N ILE A 85 28.50 -18.12 14.57
CA ILE A 85 29.06 -17.98 15.91
C ILE A 85 28.00 -18.31 16.97
N TRP A 86 28.30 -19.29 17.81
CA TRP A 86 27.47 -19.77 18.92
C TRP A 86 28.21 -19.68 20.25
N MET A 87 27.50 -19.78 21.37
CA MET A 87 28.07 -19.64 22.71
C MET A 87 28.42 -21.01 23.29
N ASN A 88 29.71 -21.28 23.50
CA ASN A 88 30.18 -22.52 24.10
C ASN A 88 30.10 -22.44 25.64
N GLY A 89 28.95 -22.84 26.19
CA GLY A 89 28.68 -22.81 27.62
C GLY A 89 27.19 -22.76 27.92
N THR A 90 26.86 -22.35 29.15
CA THR A 90 25.49 -22.13 29.61
C THR A 90 25.22 -20.64 29.81
N TYR A 91 23.95 -20.24 29.83
CA TYR A 91 23.61 -18.86 30.18
C TYR A 91 23.90 -18.59 31.67
N PRO A 92 24.32 -17.37 32.02
CA PRO A 92 24.60 -16.99 33.40
C PRO A 92 23.32 -16.93 34.26
N ASP A 93 23.49 -17.16 35.55
CA ASP A 93 22.46 -16.91 36.57
C ASP A 93 22.09 -15.42 36.62
N THR A 94 20.87 -15.12 37.10
CA THR A 94 20.35 -13.77 37.20
C THR A 94 21.29 -12.83 37.98
N GLY A 95 21.62 -11.68 37.38
CA GLY A 95 22.50 -10.66 37.95
C GLY A 95 24.00 -10.95 37.76
N VAL A 96 24.37 -12.14 37.29
CA VAL A 96 25.76 -12.54 37.11
C VAL A 96 26.25 -12.14 35.72
N VAL A 97 27.51 -11.68 35.67
CA VAL A 97 28.28 -11.50 34.43
C VAL A 97 29.24 -12.68 34.32
N GLU A 98 29.20 -13.40 33.20
CA GLU A 98 30.11 -14.51 32.92
C GLU A 98 30.88 -14.28 31.63
N THR A 99 32.16 -14.61 31.64
CA THR A 99 32.98 -14.69 30.43
C THR A 99 32.81 -16.08 29.82
N VAL A 100 32.38 -16.14 28.56
CA VAL A 100 32.12 -17.37 27.81
C VAL A 100 32.82 -17.32 26.46
N GLN A 101 33.12 -18.49 25.91
CA GLN A 101 33.77 -18.58 24.60
C GLN A 101 32.69 -18.60 23.50
N ALA A 102 32.66 -17.59 22.64
CA ALA A 102 31.86 -17.60 21.42
C ALA A 102 32.66 -18.27 20.29
N CYS A 103 32.16 -19.40 19.79
CA CYS A 103 32.83 -20.27 18.84
C CYS A 103 32.24 -20.13 17.44
N ALA A 104 33.09 -19.92 16.44
CA ALA A 104 32.69 -19.90 15.04
C ALA A 104 32.68 -21.34 14.46
N ALA A 105 31.49 -21.86 14.18
CA ALA A 105 31.32 -23.17 13.57
C ALA A 105 31.57 -23.11 12.06
N HIS A 106 32.39 -24.03 11.56
CA HIS A 106 32.79 -24.11 10.15
C HIS A 106 32.02 -25.21 9.40
N TYR A 107 31.96 -25.09 8.07
CA TYR A 107 31.18 -26.00 7.22
C TYR A 107 31.73 -27.42 7.12
N ASP A 108 32.98 -27.65 7.54
CA ASP A 108 33.62 -28.96 7.62
C ASP A 108 33.27 -29.72 8.91
N GLY A 109 32.47 -29.14 9.80
CA GLY A 109 32.06 -29.73 11.08
C GLY A 109 32.93 -29.32 12.27
N ASP A 110 33.96 -28.50 12.08
CA ASP A 110 34.71 -27.91 13.21
C ASP A 110 33.85 -26.87 13.92
N CYS A 111 33.36 -27.21 15.12
CA CYS A 111 32.45 -26.38 15.89
C CYS A 111 33.09 -25.12 16.49
N CYS A 112 34.41 -25.02 16.57
CA CYS A 112 35.07 -23.86 17.19
C CYS A 112 36.37 -23.52 16.46
N LYS A 113 36.26 -23.32 15.14
CA LYS A 113 37.40 -23.02 14.27
C LYS A 113 38.11 -21.73 14.68
N TYR A 114 37.30 -20.74 15.06
CA TYR A 114 37.73 -19.49 15.67
C TYR A 114 36.95 -19.31 16.97
N SER A 115 37.52 -18.55 17.89
CA SER A 115 36.84 -18.23 19.15
C SER A 115 37.09 -16.81 19.61
N TYR A 116 36.13 -16.29 20.35
CA TYR A 116 36.15 -14.96 20.94
C TYR A 116 35.67 -15.06 22.38
N ASP A 117 36.43 -14.54 23.32
CA ASP A 117 35.99 -14.45 24.71
C ASP A 117 35.04 -13.25 24.83
N ILE A 118 33.74 -13.53 25.04
CA ILE A 118 32.70 -12.52 25.22
C ILE A 118 32.19 -12.55 26.66
N GLU A 119 31.54 -11.49 27.10
CA GLU A 119 30.84 -11.48 28.39
C GLU A 119 29.34 -11.50 28.19
N VAL A 120 28.61 -12.22 29.02
CA VAL A 120 27.14 -12.27 29.00
C VAL A 120 26.61 -11.94 30.38
N LYS A 121 25.56 -11.12 30.45
CA LYS A 121 24.87 -10.79 31.69
C LYS A 121 23.39 -11.12 31.60
N ASN A 122 22.87 -11.76 32.65
CA ASN A 122 21.44 -12.01 32.78
C ASN A 122 20.75 -10.91 33.59
N CYS A 123 19.96 -10.08 32.92
CA CYS A 123 19.24 -8.95 33.48
C CYS A 123 17.85 -9.33 34.01
N THR A 124 17.66 -10.58 34.42
CA THR A 124 16.39 -11.20 34.87
C THR A 124 15.51 -11.65 33.71
N ASN A 125 15.07 -10.72 32.83
CA ASN A 125 14.11 -11.02 31.76
C ASN A 125 14.74 -11.10 30.37
N TYR A 126 15.96 -10.58 30.21
CA TYR A 126 16.70 -10.57 28.95
C TYR A 126 18.19 -10.74 29.24
N LEU A 127 18.93 -11.11 28.20
CA LEU A 127 20.38 -11.19 28.23
C LEU A 127 20.98 -9.98 27.51
N VAL A 128 22.13 -9.53 27.98
CA VAL A 128 23.00 -8.61 27.23
C VAL A 128 24.35 -9.26 27.01
N TYR A 129 24.92 -8.99 25.83
CA TYR A 129 26.13 -9.63 25.33
C TYR A 129 27.19 -8.56 25.06
N ASN A 130 28.34 -8.65 25.71
CA ASN A 130 29.50 -7.83 25.38
C ASN A 130 30.21 -8.44 24.16
N LEU A 131 29.74 -8.05 22.97
CA LEU A 131 30.20 -8.60 21.70
C LEU A 131 31.48 -7.90 21.23
N LEU A 132 32.27 -8.60 20.39
CA LEU A 132 33.53 -8.11 19.84
C LEU A 132 33.45 -8.09 18.30
N PRO A 133 34.18 -7.20 17.61
CA PRO A 133 34.35 -7.29 16.17
C PRO A 133 35.00 -8.62 15.79
N VAL A 134 34.39 -9.34 14.84
CA VAL A 134 34.92 -10.62 14.36
C VAL A 134 36.04 -10.41 13.32
N SER A 135 36.89 -11.42 13.17
CA SER A 135 38.12 -11.33 12.36
C SER A 135 37.92 -11.36 10.83
N SER A 136 36.74 -11.78 10.35
CA SER A 136 36.45 -11.95 8.92
C SER A 136 34.98 -11.70 8.60
N CYS A 137 34.69 -11.26 7.37
CA CYS A 137 33.33 -10.89 6.95
C CYS A 137 32.41 -12.08 6.63
N TYR A 138 32.89 -13.30 6.85
CA TYR A 138 32.10 -14.53 6.74
C TYR A 138 31.63 -15.06 8.10
N GLN A 139 31.74 -14.25 9.15
CA GLN A 139 31.40 -14.58 10.53
C GLN A 139 30.33 -13.63 11.06
N ALA A 140 29.36 -14.18 11.79
CA ALA A 140 28.36 -13.42 12.50
C ALA A 140 27.83 -14.19 13.71
N TYR A 141 27.45 -13.45 14.76
CA TYR A 141 26.81 -13.96 15.97
C TYR A 141 25.37 -14.41 15.66
N CYS A 142 25.08 -15.66 16.01
CA CYS A 142 23.74 -16.25 15.94
C CYS A 142 22.87 -15.81 17.10
N PHE A 143 21.58 -15.60 16.83
CA PHE A 143 20.56 -15.37 17.84
C PHE A 143 19.23 -15.95 17.38
N GLY A 144 18.57 -16.68 18.28
CA GLY A 144 17.26 -17.26 17.99
C GLY A 144 17.32 -18.56 17.19
N SER A 145 16.16 -19.19 17.08
CA SER A 145 15.97 -20.49 16.42
C SER A 145 14.69 -20.57 15.60
N GLU A 146 13.90 -19.49 15.57
CA GLU A 146 12.60 -19.42 14.93
C GLU A 146 12.73 -18.79 13.53
N MET A 147 11.73 -19.02 12.68
CA MET A 147 11.62 -18.47 11.32
C MET A 147 10.26 -17.83 11.15
N PRO A 148 10.09 -16.85 10.23
CA PRO A 148 8.78 -16.34 9.88
C PRO A 148 7.88 -17.49 9.42
N CYS A 149 6.58 -17.38 9.69
CA CYS A 149 5.64 -18.38 9.22
C CYS A 149 5.68 -18.52 7.69
N PRO A 150 5.50 -19.74 7.16
CA PRO A 150 5.32 -19.94 5.72
C PRO A 150 4.17 -19.10 5.18
N ALA A 151 4.20 -18.80 3.87
CA ALA A 151 3.09 -18.12 3.20
C ALA A 151 1.77 -18.85 3.45
N GLY A 152 0.71 -18.11 3.76
CA GLY A 152 -0.59 -18.65 4.13
C GLY A 152 -0.71 -19.17 5.57
N GLU A 153 0.30 -19.02 6.42
CA GLU A 153 0.22 -19.38 7.84
C GLU A 153 0.53 -18.19 8.76
N THR A 154 -0.04 -18.22 9.97
CA THR A 154 0.26 -17.25 11.03
C THR A 154 0.42 -17.92 12.39
N SER A 155 1.04 -17.19 13.32
CA SER A 155 1.15 -17.54 14.73
C SER A 155 1.00 -16.25 15.57
N ASN A 156 1.01 -16.36 16.91
CA ASN A 156 0.85 -15.19 17.78
C ASN A 156 1.93 -14.10 17.60
N ASN A 157 3.14 -14.49 17.21
CA ASN A 157 4.27 -13.58 16.95
C ASN A 157 4.65 -13.54 15.45
N GLY A 158 3.98 -14.31 14.59
CA GLY A 158 4.31 -14.45 13.16
C GLY A 158 5.50 -15.37 12.86
N PHE A 159 6.01 -16.09 13.87
CA PHE A 159 7.17 -16.97 13.77
C PHE A 159 6.85 -18.41 14.22
N THR A 160 7.69 -19.35 13.82
CA THR A 160 7.66 -20.73 14.29
C THR A 160 8.11 -20.81 15.75
N PRO A 161 7.71 -21.82 16.54
CA PRO A 161 6.71 -22.83 16.24
C PRO A 161 5.28 -22.29 16.37
N GLY A 162 4.32 -23.04 15.84
CA GLY A 162 2.89 -22.72 16.02
C GLY A 162 2.27 -21.94 14.86
N CYS A 163 2.97 -21.82 13.74
CA CYS A 163 2.37 -21.44 12.47
C CYS A 163 1.24 -22.42 12.10
N LYS A 164 0.10 -21.86 11.74
CA LYS A 164 -1.09 -22.58 11.29
C LYS A 164 -1.70 -21.84 10.13
N PHE A 165 -2.31 -22.58 9.22
CA PHE A 165 -3.08 -22.01 8.12
C PHE A 165 -4.08 -20.98 8.63
N ASP A 166 -4.01 -19.77 8.09
CA ASP A 166 -4.93 -18.69 8.44
C ASP A 166 -5.71 -18.20 7.21
N PRO A 167 -7.01 -18.54 7.10
CA PRO A 167 -7.81 -18.11 5.97
C PRO A 167 -8.06 -16.59 5.91
N CYS A 168 -7.64 -15.81 6.92
CA CYS A 168 -7.70 -14.35 6.91
C CYS A 168 -6.59 -13.69 6.06
N LEU A 169 -5.57 -14.44 5.66
CA LEU A 169 -4.49 -13.95 4.80
C LEU A 169 -4.97 -13.85 3.35
N GLU A 170 -4.53 -12.81 2.63
CA GLU A 170 -5.04 -12.46 1.29
C GLU A 170 -4.84 -13.58 0.25
N GLU A 171 -3.74 -14.33 0.38
CA GLU A 171 -3.42 -15.48 -0.46
C GLU A 171 -4.30 -16.72 -0.22
N ASN A 172 -5.06 -16.75 0.87
CA ASN A 172 -5.82 -17.93 1.32
C ASN A 172 -7.32 -17.85 1.05
N TYR A 173 -7.82 -16.75 0.48
CA TYR A 173 -9.23 -16.60 0.11
C TYR A 173 -9.41 -16.06 -1.32
N GLN A 174 -10.61 -16.27 -1.86
CA GLN A 174 -11.04 -15.69 -3.13
C GLN A 174 -11.95 -14.48 -2.88
N ALA A 175 -11.78 -13.42 -3.67
CA ALA A 175 -12.64 -12.24 -3.57
C ALA A 175 -14.01 -12.45 -4.25
N LEU A 176 -15.08 -11.99 -3.59
CA LEU A 176 -16.42 -11.85 -4.18
C LEU A 176 -16.76 -10.36 -4.30
N ASP A 177 -16.80 -9.86 -5.53
CA ASP A 177 -17.02 -8.43 -5.85
C ASP A 177 -18.32 -8.18 -6.64
N ASP A 178 -19.30 -9.07 -6.50
CA ASP A 178 -20.60 -8.90 -7.15
C ASP A 178 -21.52 -8.04 -6.28
N TRP A 179 -21.69 -6.76 -6.64
CA TRP A 179 -22.63 -5.87 -5.95
C TRP A 179 -24.07 -6.41 -5.93
N GLN A 180 -24.42 -7.23 -6.93
CA GLN A 180 -25.74 -7.84 -7.03
C GLN A 180 -26.08 -8.68 -5.80
N ARG A 181 -25.10 -9.13 -5.02
CA ARG A 181 -25.26 -9.93 -3.79
C ARG A 181 -25.96 -9.19 -2.65
N SER A 182 -26.14 -7.88 -2.74
CA SER A 182 -26.87 -7.06 -1.77
C SER A 182 -28.28 -7.58 -1.50
N VAL A 183 -28.66 -7.64 -0.22
CA VAL A 183 -30.03 -8.01 0.15
C VAL A 183 -31.07 -6.99 -0.32
N ASN A 184 -30.68 -5.74 -0.55
CA ASN A 184 -31.58 -4.72 -1.07
C ASN A 184 -31.61 -4.67 -2.59
N ASN A 185 -30.76 -5.45 -3.29
CA ASN A 185 -30.86 -5.58 -4.73
C ASN A 185 -32.05 -6.48 -5.10
N THR A 186 -33.11 -5.85 -5.62
CA THR A 186 -34.32 -6.54 -6.12
C THR A 186 -34.26 -6.84 -7.62
N ILE A 187 -33.22 -6.41 -8.32
CA ILE A 187 -33.04 -6.69 -9.74
C ILE A 187 -32.52 -8.13 -9.86
N ILE A 188 -33.36 -9.00 -10.40
CA ILE A 188 -33.01 -10.39 -10.64
C ILE A 188 -31.99 -10.46 -11.78
N GLY A 189 -30.80 -10.96 -11.48
CA GLY A 189 -29.76 -11.29 -12.46
C GLY A 189 -29.56 -12.80 -12.54
N ASN A 190 -28.61 -13.23 -13.38
CA ASN A 190 -28.16 -14.62 -13.43
C ASN A 190 -26.99 -14.86 -12.46
N LEU A 191 -27.04 -14.30 -11.24
CA LEU A 191 -26.01 -14.56 -10.23
C LEU A 191 -26.14 -16.02 -9.78
N CYS A 192 -25.02 -16.75 -9.84
CA CYS A 192 -25.02 -18.20 -9.93
C CYS A 192 -23.81 -18.80 -9.23
N ASP A 193 -24.04 -19.36 -8.04
CA ASP A 193 -22.98 -19.91 -7.19
C ASP A 193 -22.79 -21.43 -7.36
N ASN A 194 -23.42 -22.05 -8.36
CA ASN A 194 -23.28 -23.50 -8.61
C ASN A 194 -21.92 -23.88 -9.22
N ARG A 195 -21.08 -22.88 -9.54
CA ARG A 195 -19.71 -23.04 -10.04
C ARG A 195 -18.65 -22.58 -9.03
N LEU A 196 -19.04 -22.19 -7.81
CA LEU A 196 -18.06 -21.87 -6.77
C LEU A 196 -17.21 -23.10 -6.46
N THR A 197 -15.89 -22.92 -6.40
CA THR A 197 -15.00 -23.95 -5.86
C THR A 197 -15.10 -23.95 -4.34
N PRO A 198 -15.23 -25.09 -3.66
CA PRO A 198 -15.22 -25.11 -2.19
C PRO A 198 -13.97 -24.42 -1.63
N GLY A 199 -14.14 -23.53 -0.65
CA GLY A 199 -13.02 -22.80 -0.05
C GLY A 199 -13.42 -21.47 0.59
N TRP A 200 -12.42 -20.72 1.06
CA TRP A 200 -12.61 -19.43 1.74
C TRP A 200 -12.82 -18.30 0.74
N TYR A 201 -13.83 -17.48 1.00
CA TYR A 201 -14.20 -16.31 0.22
C TYR A 201 -14.34 -15.08 1.10
N ARG A 202 -13.93 -13.93 0.57
CA ARG A 202 -14.14 -12.62 1.17
C ARG A 202 -15.03 -11.77 0.26
N PRO A 203 -16.23 -11.36 0.71
CA PRO A 203 -17.00 -10.33 0.03
C PRO A 203 -16.29 -8.99 0.18
N ILE A 204 -15.90 -8.40 -0.95
CA ILE A 204 -15.16 -7.13 -1.01
C ILE A 204 -15.94 -5.99 -1.67
N SER A 205 -17.11 -6.30 -2.22
CA SER A 205 -17.96 -5.29 -2.85
C SER A 205 -18.40 -4.23 -1.84
N LEU A 206 -18.58 -2.99 -2.31
CA LEU A 206 -19.03 -1.84 -1.52
C LEU A 206 -20.46 -1.97 -0.99
N VAL A 207 -21.16 -3.06 -1.33
CA VAL A 207 -22.48 -3.37 -0.78
C VAL A 207 -22.46 -3.81 0.68
N GLY A 208 -21.29 -4.20 1.18
CA GLY A 208 -21.07 -4.70 2.54
C GLY A 208 -20.51 -6.13 2.54
N ASN A 209 -19.90 -6.52 3.66
CA ASN A 209 -19.15 -7.78 3.78
C ASN A 209 -19.86 -8.87 4.60
N THR A 210 -21.05 -8.59 5.12
CA THR A 210 -21.80 -9.52 5.97
C THR A 210 -22.94 -10.19 5.22
N MET A 211 -23.03 -11.51 5.30
CA MET A 211 -24.24 -12.28 4.99
C MET A 211 -25.39 -11.93 5.96
N PRO A 212 -26.63 -11.73 5.49
CA PRO A 212 -27.77 -11.50 6.38
C PRO A 212 -27.99 -12.68 7.33
N THR A 213 -28.26 -12.40 8.60
CA THR A 213 -28.63 -13.41 9.63
C THR A 213 -30.14 -13.63 9.74
N GLU A 214 -30.90 -12.91 8.94
CA GLU A 214 -32.35 -12.99 8.88
C GLU A 214 -32.81 -13.37 7.48
N CYS A 215 -33.92 -14.09 7.42
CA CYS A 215 -34.50 -14.55 6.17
C CYS A 215 -34.85 -13.37 5.26
N THR A 216 -34.35 -13.41 4.03
CA THR A 216 -34.68 -12.48 2.96
C THR A 216 -36.09 -12.78 2.43
N GLN A 217 -37.11 -12.28 3.12
CA GLN A 217 -38.53 -12.55 2.81
C GLN A 217 -38.86 -12.26 1.34
N ASN A 218 -39.72 -13.11 0.77
CA ASN A 218 -40.30 -13.06 -0.59
C ASN A 218 -39.37 -13.44 -1.77
N GLY A 219 -38.15 -13.93 -1.51
CA GLY A 219 -37.20 -14.30 -2.57
C GLY A 219 -36.79 -13.09 -3.43
N PHE A 220 -36.16 -13.34 -4.59
CA PHE A 220 -35.80 -12.30 -5.57
C PHE A 220 -34.92 -11.17 -5.01
N ARG A 221 -33.93 -11.55 -4.19
CA ARG A 221 -32.95 -10.64 -3.60
C ARG A 221 -31.55 -11.13 -3.93
N CYS A 222 -30.53 -10.32 -3.68
CA CYS A 222 -29.14 -10.74 -3.88
C CYS A 222 -28.87 -11.15 -5.34
N GLY A 223 -29.59 -10.55 -6.29
CA GLY A 223 -29.43 -10.79 -7.71
C GLY A 223 -29.87 -12.17 -8.18
N THR A 224 -30.69 -12.88 -7.40
CA THR A 224 -31.11 -14.25 -7.70
C THR A 224 -32.55 -14.53 -7.25
N SER A 225 -33.15 -15.64 -7.71
CA SER A 225 -34.51 -16.05 -7.33
C SER A 225 -34.56 -16.75 -5.96
N TYR A 226 -33.49 -17.45 -5.58
CA TYR A 226 -33.38 -18.21 -4.34
C TYR A 226 -32.18 -17.72 -3.50
N PRO A 227 -32.33 -16.57 -2.81
CA PRO A 227 -31.26 -16.00 -2.02
C PRO A 227 -30.87 -16.90 -0.84
N ILE A 228 -29.57 -16.97 -0.54
CA ILE A 228 -29.03 -17.75 0.57
C ILE A 228 -28.58 -16.81 1.69
N TRP A 229 -29.10 -17.02 2.89
CA TRP A 229 -28.80 -16.25 4.11
C TRP A 229 -28.24 -17.15 5.21
N MET A 230 -27.60 -16.57 6.23
CA MET A 230 -26.97 -17.33 7.32
C MET A 230 -27.95 -17.55 8.47
N ASN A 231 -28.28 -18.79 8.78
CA ASN A 231 -29.05 -19.14 9.97
C ASN A 231 -28.11 -19.37 11.16
N GLY A 232 -27.82 -18.29 11.89
CA GLY A 232 -26.92 -18.30 13.04
C GLY A 232 -26.45 -16.90 13.41
N SER A 233 -25.51 -16.83 14.35
CA SER A 233 -24.84 -15.59 14.76
C SER A 233 -23.41 -15.54 14.27
N TYR A 234 -22.88 -14.33 14.12
CA TYR A 234 -21.48 -14.11 13.78
C TYR A 234 -20.54 -14.54 14.92
N PRO A 235 -19.37 -15.14 14.61
CA PRO A 235 -18.35 -15.46 15.60
C PRO A 235 -17.67 -14.21 16.18
N SER A 236 -17.09 -14.35 17.37
CA SER A 236 -16.22 -13.33 17.97
C SER A 236 -14.90 -13.23 17.20
N ALA A 237 -14.17 -12.13 17.43
CA ALA A 237 -12.83 -11.89 16.87
C ALA A 237 -11.92 -13.14 16.96
N GLY A 238 -11.35 -13.55 15.83
CA GLY A 238 -10.47 -14.71 15.70
C GLY A 238 -11.15 -16.08 15.66
N GLU A 239 -12.44 -16.18 16.00
CA GLU A 239 -13.16 -17.46 16.07
C GLU A 239 -13.71 -17.90 14.71
N ILE A 240 -13.82 -19.23 14.55
CA ILE A 240 -14.51 -19.88 13.43
C ILE A 240 -15.81 -20.49 13.94
N ALA A 241 -16.93 -20.14 13.32
CA ALA A 241 -18.24 -20.74 13.57
C ALA A 241 -18.67 -21.64 12.39
N ASN A 242 -19.16 -22.84 12.70
CA ASN A 242 -19.92 -23.65 11.74
C ASN A 242 -21.38 -23.18 11.77
N VAL A 243 -21.92 -22.80 10.62
CA VAL A 243 -23.27 -22.24 10.50
C VAL A 243 -24.00 -22.84 9.31
N THR A 244 -25.33 -22.80 9.36
CA THR A 244 -26.18 -23.28 8.27
C THR A 244 -26.56 -22.11 7.37
N ALA A 245 -26.20 -22.16 6.09
CA ALA A 245 -26.68 -21.22 5.09
C ALA A 245 -28.00 -21.73 4.49
N CYS A 246 -29.09 -21.00 4.71
CA CYS A 246 -30.45 -21.37 4.35
C CYS A 246 -30.87 -20.74 3.03
N VAL A 247 -31.47 -21.55 2.15
CA VAL A 247 -32.06 -21.08 0.89
C VAL A 247 -33.48 -20.59 1.14
N ALA A 248 -33.71 -19.30 0.91
CA ALA A 248 -35.04 -18.71 0.91
C ALA A 248 -35.71 -18.90 -0.46
N ASN A 249 -37.03 -19.02 -0.44
CA ASN A 249 -37.89 -19.28 -1.59
C ASN A 249 -38.83 -18.09 -1.82
N PHE A 250 -39.12 -17.81 -3.09
CA PHE A 250 -40.06 -16.77 -3.51
C PHE A 250 -41.48 -16.93 -2.95
N ASN A 251 -41.89 -18.16 -2.60
CA ASN A 251 -43.18 -18.44 -1.97
C ASN A 251 -43.21 -18.22 -0.44
N GLY A 252 -42.16 -17.62 0.15
CA GLY A 252 -42.10 -17.29 1.57
C GLY A 252 -41.48 -18.36 2.48
N GLY A 253 -40.97 -19.46 1.93
CA GLY A 253 -40.21 -20.46 2.69
C GLY A 253 -38.78 -19.98 2.97
N CYS A 254 -38.35 -19.94 4.24
CA CYS A 254 -37.06 -19.36 4.61
C CYS A 254 -35.86 -20.31 4.58
N CYS A 255 -36.07 -21.62 4.65
CA CYS A 255 -34.98 -22.60 4.59
C CYS A 255 -35.49 -23.88 3.91
N THR A 256 -35.76 -23.80 2.60
CA THR A 256 -36.27 -24.96 1.84
C THR A 256 -35.20 -26.00 1.54
N SER A 257 -33.93 -25.56 1.58
CA SER A 257 -32.72 -26.36 1.52
C SER A 257 -31.60 -25.58 2.22
N SER A 258 -30.47 -26.23 2.50
CA SER A 258 -29.37 -25.59 3.22
C SER A 258 -28.00 -26.12 2.82
N TYR A 259 -26.98 -25.36 3.17
CA TYR A 259 -25.56 -25.68 3.01
C TYR A 259 -24.86 -25.46 4.35
N ASP A 260 -24.05 -26.43 4.78
CA ASP A 260 -23.15 -26.22 5.92
C ASP A 260 -21.96 -25.39 5.44
N ILE A 261 -21.71 -24.27 6.10
CA ILE A 261 -20.60 -23.36 5.80
C ILE A 261 -19.84 -23.04 7.09
N GLN A 262 -18.68 -22.40 6.94
CA GLN A 262 -17.94 -21.84 8.07
C GLN A 262 -17.78 -20.34 7.89
N VAL A 263 -17.77 -19.61 8.99
CA VAL A 263 -17.48 -18.17 9.00
C VAL A 263 -16.36 -17.92 9.99
N LYS A 264 -15.35 -17.15 9.60
CA LYS A 264 -14.30 -16.67 10.50
C LYS A 264 -14.37 -15.15 10.62
N ASN A 265 -14.19 -14.65 11.84
CA ASN A 265 -14.01 -13.22 12.09
C ASN A 265 -12.51 -12.89 12.06
N CYS A 266 -12.07 -12.13 11.06
CA CYS A 266 -10.70 -11.66 10.89
C CYS A 266 -10.50 -10.25 11.49
N ASP A 267 -11.23 -9.96 12.57
CA ASP A 267 -11.34 -8.69 13.27
C ASP A 267 -12.04 -7.58 12.47
N ASN A 268 -11.47 -7.20 11.32
CA ASN A 268 -11.98 -6.11 10.49
C ASN A 268 -12.98 -6.56 9.41
N PHE A 269 -13.04 -7.86 9.15
CA PHE A 269 -13.93 -8.43 8.13
C PHE A 269 -14.24 -9.88 8.45
N TYR A 270 -15.29 -10.40 7.80
CA TYR A 270 -15.63 -11.82 7.84
C TYR A 270 -15.22 -12.50 6.54
N ILE A 271 -14.83 -13.77 6.66
CA ILE A 271 -14.60 -14.67 5.54
C ILE A 271 -15.45 -15.91 5.70
N TYR A 272 -15.80 -16.50 4.57
CA TYR A 272 -16.80 -17.56 4.49
C TYR A 272 -16.22 -18.75 3.75
N ASN A 273 -16.20 -19.92 4.38
CA ASN A 273 -15.91 -21.17 3.69
C ASN A 273 -17.17 -21.64 2.98
N LEU A 274 -17.27 -21.33 1.69
CA LEU A 274 -18.46 -21.56 0.87
C LEU A 274 -18.30 -22.80 0.00
N GLN A 275 -19.44 -23.31 -0.47
CA GLN A 275 -19.50 -24.44 -1.39
C GLN A 275 -20.45 -24.16 -2.57
N ALA A 276 -20.27 -24.90 -3.66
CA ALA A 276 -21.14 -24.83 -4.83
C ALA A 276 -22.61 -25.06 -4.46
N THR A 277 -23.49 -24.22 -4.97
CA THR A 277 -24.93 -24.41 -4.80
C THR A 277 -25.47 -25.49 -5.75
N SER A 278 -26.59 -26.12 -5.37
CA SER A 278 -27.26 -27.17 -6.14
C SER A 278 -27.89 -26.69 -7.46
N GLY A 279 -28.08 -25.38 -7.63
CA GLY A 279 -28.73 -24.81 -8.81
C GLY A 279 -28.30 -23.37 -9.07
N CYS A 280 -28.36 -22.97 -10.34
CA CYS A 280 -27.82 -21.67 -10.78
C CYS A 280 -28.63 -20.46 -10.30
N TYR A 281 -29.91 -20.64 -9.98
CA TYR A 281 -30.75 -19.58 -9.42
C TYR A 281 -30.59 -19.42 -7.90
N GLN A 282 -29.48 -19.89 -7.33
CA GLN A 282 -29.14 -19.75 -5.91
C GLN A 282 -27.79 -19.05 -5.78
N SER A 283 -27.74 -18.04 -4.90
CA SER A 283 -26.51 -17.31 -4.57
C SER A 283 -26.48 -16.87 -3.11
N TYR A 284 -25.27 -16.84 -2.56
CA TYR A 284 -24.98 -16.31 -1.23
C TYR A 284 -25.12 -14.78 -1.22
N CYS A 285 -25.98 -14.30 -0.33
CA CYS A 285 -26.23 -12.88 -0.09
C CYS A 285 -25.12 -12.24 0.73
N PHE A 286 -24.77 -10.99 0.41
CA PHE A 286 -23.84 -10.19 1.20
C PHE A 286 -24.19 -8.71 1.09
N GLY A 287 -24.18 -8.03 2.24
CA GLY A 287 -24.34 -6.57 2.30
C GLY A 287 -25.77 -6.09 2.09
N THR A 288 -25.96 -4.79 2.33
CA THR A 288 -27.24 -4.07 2.29
C THR A 288 -27.23 -2.91 1.30
N GLU A 289 -26.07 -2.39 0.91
CA GLU A 289 -26.03 -1.23 0.03
C GLU A 289 -26.28 -1.63 -1.42
N VAL A 290 -26.75 -0.69 -2.24
CA VAL A 290 -27.02 -0.90 -3.66
C VAL A 290 -26.39 0.21 -4.47
N LYS A 291 -26.23 -0.01 -5.78
CA LYS A 291 -25.78 1.07 -6.67
C LYS A 291 -26.75 2.23 -6.60
N CYS A 292 -26.20 3.44 -6.65
CA CYS A 292 -27.01 4.62 -6.78
C CYS A 292 -27.87 4.54 -8.06
N PRO A 293 -29.08 5.14 -8.02
CA PRO A 293 -29.90 5.29 -9.21
C PRO A 293 -29.11 5.93 -10.36
N VAL A 294 -29.52 5.62 -11.60
CA VAL A 294 -28.89 6.20 -12.79
C VAL A 294 -29.03 7.72 -12.74
N GLY A 295 -27.91 8.45 -12.83
CA GLY A 295 -27.88 9.91 -12.65
C GLY A 295 -27.53 10.37 -11.24
N GLU A 296 -27.27 9.46 -10.30
CA GLU A 296 -26.82 9.80 -8.95
C GLU A 296 -25.45 9.20 -8.66
N THR A 297 -24.73 9.81 -7.73
CA THR A 297 -23.45 9.33 -7.20
C THR A 297 -23.37 9.54 -5.70
N SER A 298 -22.39 8.92 -5.06
CA SER A 298 -22.15 9.07 -3.62
C SER A 298 -20.66 9.07 -3.32
N ASP A 299 -20.30 9.63 -2.16
CA ASP A 299 -18.93 9.56 -1.64
C ASP A 299 -18.52 8.10 -1.27
N ASN A 300 -19.49 7.16 -1.23
CA ASN A 300 -19.28 5.72 -1.04
C ASN A 300 -19.11 4.98 -2.38
N GLY A 301 -18.36 5.57 -3.32
CA GLY A 301 -18.05 4.94 -4.61
C GLY A 301 -19.26 4.66 -5.51
N GLY A 302 -20.33 5.46 -5.38
CA GLY A 302 -21.56 5.29 -6.18
C GLY A 302 -22.53 4.23 -5.63
N PHE A 303 -22.42 3.92 -4.34
CA PHE A 303 -23.34 3.04 -3.61
C PHE A 303 -24.09 3.80 -2.52
N THR A 304 -25.24 3.29 -2.10
CA THR A 304 -25.93 3.81 -0.91
C THR A 304 -25.04 3.66 0.35
N PRO A 305 -25.32 4.41 1.42
CA PRO A 305 -26.22 5.57 1.48
C PRO A 305 -25.62 6.82 0.84
N GLY A 306 -26.41 7.89 0.75
CA GLY A 306 -25.92 9.21 0.31
C GLY A 306 -25.82 9.37 -1.21
N CYS A 307 -26.70 8.70 -1.96
CA CYS A 307 -26.86 8.98 -3.38
C CYS A 307 -27.47 10.37 -3.56
N GLU A 308 -26.79 11.19 -4.35
CA GLU A 308 -27.19 12.55 -4.69
C GLU A 308 -27.06 12.78 -6.19
N PHE A 309 -27.83 13.72 -6.72
CA PHE A 309 -27.80 14.08 -8.14
C PHE A 309 -26.38 14.40 -8.62
N ASP A 310 -25.93 13.71 -9.67
CA ASP A 310 -24.60 13.90 -10.23
C ASP A 310 -24.66 14.69 -11.54
N PRO A 311 -24.29 15.99 -11.55
CA PRO A 311 -24.24 16.78 -12.78
C PRO A 311 -23.14 16.33 -13.75
N CYS A 312 -22.27 15.38 -13.38
CA CYS A 312 -21.30 14.76 -14.26
C CYS A 312 -21.82 13.49 -14.96
N HIS A 313 -23.01 13.01 -14.60
CA HIS A 313 -23.59 11.86 -15.28
C HIS A 313 -24.17 12.29 -16.64
N SER A 314 -23.92 11.52 -17.70
CA SER A 314 -24.23 11.90 -19.10
C SER A 314 -25.71 12.13 -19.42
N ILE A 315 -26.61 11.64 -18.58
CA ILE A 315 -28.07 11.84 -18.73
C ILE A 315 -28.54 13.15 -18.09
N ASN A 316 -27.71 13.74 -17.22
CA ASN A 316 -28.08 14.86 -16.38
C ASN A 316 -27.66 16.21 -16.96
N TYR A 317 -27.00 16.21 -18.12
CA TYR A 317 -26.64 17.42 -18.84
C TYR A 317 -26.98 17.29 -20.32
N GLU A 318 -27.28 18.42 -20.96
CA GLU A 318 -27.36 18.53 -22.41
C GLU A 318 -25.99 18.93 -22.98
N VAL A 319 -25.71 18.57 -24.24
CA VAL A 319 -24.44 18.94 -24.89
C VAL A 319 -24.68 20.09 -25.87
N LEU A 320 -23.95 21.19 -25.69
CA LEU A 320 -23.87 22.28 -26.66
C LEU A 320 -22.69 21.99 -27.61
N ILE A 321 -23.00 21.57 -28.83
CA ILE A 321 -22.04 21.03 -29.81
C ILE A 321 -21.63 22.11 -30.81
N GLU A 322 -20.37 22.11 -31.22
CA GLU A 322 -19.84 22.89 -32.36
C GLU A 322 -20.03 24.41 -32.24
N GLU A 323 -20.08 24.92 -31.01
CA GLU A 323 -20.31 26.34 -30.70
C GLU A 323 -19.07 27.23 -30.88
N MET A 324 -18.42 27.17 -32.05
CA MET A 324 -17.17 27.91 -32.34
C MET A 324 -17.33 29.42 -32.26
N LYS A 325 -18.51 29.93 -32.63
CA LYS A 325 -18.84 31.35 -32.56
C LYS A 325 -18.86 31.87 -31.12
N ARG A 326 -18.99 31.00 -30.10
CA ARG A 326 -18.97 31.38 -28.68
C ARG A 326 -17.57 31.64 -28.13
N SER A 327 -16.52 31.40 -28.91
CA SER A 327 -15.12 31.68 -28.53
C SER A 327 -14.90 33.16 -28.21
N SER A 328 -14.10 33.47 -27.18
CA SER A 328 -13.64 34.84 -26.93
C SER A 328 -12.82 35.43 -28.08
N ASN A 329 -12.29 34.59 -28.98
CA ASN A 329 -11.59 35.02 -30.19
C ASN A 329 -12.52 35.28 -31.39
N TYR A 330 -13.83 35.03 -31.26
CA TYR A 330 -14.79 35.36 -32.31
C TYR A 330 -15.35 36.76 -32.09
N THR A 331 -15.20 37.63 -33.09
CA THR A 331 -15.86 38.95 -33.11
C THR A 331 -17.03 38.91 -34.09
N LEU A 332 -18.21 39.30 -33.61
CA LEU A 332 -19.46 39.37 -34.37
C LEU A 332 -19.29 40.28 -35.59
N GLN A 333 -19.54 39.74 -36.79
CA GLN A 333 -19.48 40.48 -38.05
C GLN A 333 -20.85 41.08 -38.42
N SER A 334 -20.89 41.97 -39.40
CA SER A 334 -22.12 42.68 -39.80
C SER A 334 -23.19 41.78 -40.43
N ASP A 335 -22.78 40.67 -41.02
CA ASP A 335 -23.64 39.66 -41.66
C ASP A 335 -23.96 38.46 -40.76
N ASP A 336 -23.41 38.43 -39.55
CA ASP A 336 -23.69 37.39 -38.57
C ASP A 336 -25.07 37.54 -37.92
N VAL A 337 -25.70 36.40 -37.66
CA VAL A 337 -26.78 36.30 -36.68
C VAL A 337 -26.17 36.15 -35.30
N ALA A 338 -26.38 37.15 -34.44
CA ALA A 338 -25.91 37.12 -33.05
C ALA A 338 -26.52 35.93 -32.29
N ILE A 339 -25.68 35.21 -31.55
CA ILE A 339 -26.13 34.15 -30.65
C ILE A 339 -26.99 34.76 -29.54
N GLU A 340 -28.07 34.09 -29.20
CA GLU A 340 -28.96 34.45 -28.11
C GLU A 340 -29.32 33.22 -27.26
N ASP A 341 -29.08 33.31 -25.97
CA ASP A 341 -29.45 32.27 -24.99
C ASP A 341 -30.74 32.62 -24.25
N SER A 342 -31.53 33.57 -24.76
CA SER A 342 -32.88 33.85 -24.26
C SER A 342 -33.82 32.65 -24.43
N ARG A 343 -33.51 31.77 -25.38
CA ARG A 343 -34.23 30.52 -25.66
C ARG A 343 -33.59 29.27 -25.03
N LEU A 344 -32.41 29.41 -24.42
CA LEU A 344 -31.75 28.33 -23.70
C LEU A 344 -32.47 28.12 -22.36
N THR A 345 -32.94 26.91 -22.09
CA THR A 345 -33.65 26.58 -20.85
C THR A 345 -32.67 26.46 -19.68
N SER A 346 -33.07 26.88 -18.48
CA SER A 346 -32.22 26.70 -17.30
C SER A 346 -31.96 25.22 -17.04
N GLY A 347 -30.70 24.81 -16.94
CA GLY A 347 -30.33 23.40 -16.86
C GLY A 347 -28.82 23.18 -16.85
N TRP A 348 -28.41 21.91 -16.72
CA TRP A 348 -27.00 21.51 -16.79
C TRP A 348 -26.57 21.28 -18.23
N TYR A 349 -25.43 21.85 -18.59
CA TYR A 349 -24.86 21.77 -19.93
C TYR A 349 -23.40 21.36 -19.87
N ARG A 350 -22.99 20.52 -20.83
CA ARG A 350 -21.59 20.30 -21.19
C ARG A 350 -21.35 20.96 -22.53
N ILE A 351 -20.23 21.66 -22.66
CA ILE A 351 -19.85 22.32 -23.90
C ILE A 351 -18.89 21.39 -24.63
N ASP A 352 -19.13 21.23 -25.92
CA ASP A 352 -18.26 20.50 -26.85
C ASP A 352 -17.96 21.41 -28.05
N SER A 353 -16.89 22.19 -27.91
CA SER A 353 -16.46 23.19 -28.87
C SER A 353 -14.98 23.00 -29.21
N PRO A 354 -14.59 23.04 -30.49
CA PRO A 354 -13.18 22.95 -30.86
C PRO A 354 -12.39 24.19 -30.43
N THR A 355 -13.07 25.25 -30.00
CA THR A 355 -12.46 26.48 -29.47
C THR A 355 -12.26 26.46 -27.95
N GLY A 356 -12.59 25.34 -27.29
CA GLY A 356 -12.50 25.17 -25.84
C GLY A 356 -13.88 25.09 -25.17
N ASN A 357 -13.95 24.35 -24.07
CA ASN A 357 -15.21 23.92 -23.44
C ASN A 357 -15.53 24.67 -22.15
N ASP A 358 -14.63 25.51 -21.69
CA ASP A 358 -14.80 26.25 -20.43
C ASP A 358 -15.40 27.63 -20.69
N ILE A 359 -16.25 28.06 -19.77
CA ILE A 359 -16.72 29.44 -19.76
C ILE A 359 -15.52 30.36 -19.54
N VAL A 360 -15.44 31.43 -20.32
CA VAL A 360 -14.31 32.36 -20.23
C VAL A 360 -14.37 33.06 -18.87
N ASN A 361 -13.29 33.00 -18.11
CA ASN A 361 -13.16 33.61 -16.78
C ASN A 361 -12.39 34.93 -16.78
N GLU A 362 -12.10 35.45 -17.97
CA GLU A 362 -11.56 36.78 -18.19
C GLU A 362 -12.64 37.68 -18.79
N SER A 363 -12.55 38.99 -18.52
CA SER A 363 -13.52 39.94 -19.04
C SER A 363 -13.47 40.00 -20.56
N VAL A 364 -14.64 39.85 -21.19
CA VAL A 364 -14.83 40.01 -22.64
C VAL A 364 -15.64 41.28 -22.92
N TYR A 365 -15.32 41.96 -24.02
CA TYR A 365 -16.00 43.16 -24.46
C TYR A 365 -17.22 42.84 -25.33
N MET A 366 -18.07 43.85 -25.55
CA MET A 366 -19.20 43.73 -26.48
C MET A 366 -18.78 43.23 -27.87
N MET A 367 -19.71 42.57 -28.55
CA MET A 367 -19.51 41.98 -29.89
C MET A 367 -18.51 40.81 -29.94
N GLN A 368 -18.01 40.32 -28.80
CA GLN A 368 -17.22 39.08 -28.73
C GLN A 368 -18.13 37.87 -28.51
N CYS A 369 -17.58 36.67 -28.69
CA CYS A 369 -18.30 35.40 -28.46
C CYS A 369 -19.55 35.27 -29.32
N GLY A 370 -19.52 35.86 -30.52
CA GLY A 370 -20.58 35.73 -31.52
C GLY A 370 -21.91 36.35 -31.10
N THR A 371 -21.90 37.25 -30.12
CA THR A 371 -23.10 37.89 -29.59
C THR A 371 -22.85 39.37 -29.30
N LEU A 372 -23.91 40.16 -29.13
CA LEU A 372 -23.76 41.59 -28.83
C LEU A 372 -23.35 41.81 -27.38
N TYR A 373 -23.92 41.02 -26.47
CA TYR A 373 -23.72 41.12 -25.02
C TYR A 373 -23.22 39.79 -24.43
N PRO A 374 -21.92 39.49 -24.52
CA PRO A 374 -21.38 38.23 -24.02
C PRO A 374 -21.40 38.17 -22.48
N LEU A 375 -21.55 36.95 -21.95
CA LEU A 375 -21.46 36.65 -20.53
C LEU A 375 -20.18 35.87 -20.24
N TRP A 376 -19.35 36.40 -19.33
CA TRP A 376 -18.12 35.77 -18.84
C TRP A 376 -18.22 35.50 -17.34
N MET A 377 -17.46 34.55 -16.82
CA MET A 377 -17.52 34.14 -15.43
C MET A 377 -16.63 35.00 -14.53
N ASP A 378 -17.22 35.58 -13.50
CA ASP A 378 -16.55 36.33 -12.44
C ASP A 378 -16.05 35.35 -11.36
N GLY A 379 -14.89 34.75 -11.61
CA GLY A 379 -14.24 33.81 -10.68
C GLY A 379 -13.45 32.70 -11.38
N ASN A 380 -12.71 31.91 -10.61
CA ASN A 380 -11.94 30.80 -11.15
C ASN A 380 -12.79 29.54 -11.36
N LEU A 381 -12.39 28.75 -12.36
CA LEU A 381 -12.94 27.41 -12.59
C LEU A 381 -12.63 26.49 -11.38
N PRO A 382 -13.55 25.59 -10.99
CA PRO A 382 -13.33 24.67 -9.88
C PRO A 382 -12.26 23.61 -10.19
N ASP A 383 -11.58 23.15 -9.14
CA ASP A 383 -10.68 21.99 -9.13
C ASP A 383 -11.46 20.67 -9.05
N VAL A 384 -10.82 19.54 -9.33
CA VAL A 384 -11.48 18.21 -9.32
C VAL A 384 -11.93 17.81 -7.91
N SER A 385 -11.21 18.27 -6.88
CA SER A 385 -11.59 18.06 -5.47
C SER A 385 -12.78 18.89 -5.03
N ASP A 386 -13.13 19.94 -5.78
CA ASP A 386 -14.27 20.78 -5.45
C ASP A 386 -15.57 20.03 -5.73
N LYS A 387 -16.53 20.12 -4.81
CA LYS A 387 -17.91 19.73 -5.09
C LYS A 387 -18.52 20.72 -6.11
N THR A 388 -19.85 20.69 -6.30
CA THR A 388 -20.51 21.69 -7.14
C THR A 388 -20.36 23.08 -6.53
N VAL A 389 -19.81 24.02 -7.29
CA VAL A 389 -19.57 25.40 -6.83
C VAL A 389 -20.57 26.36 -7.45
N GLU A 390 -21.02 27.35 -6.67
CA GLU A 390 -21.79 28.47 -7.20
C GLU A 390 -20.83 29.54 -7.76
N ARG A 391 -21.22 30.13 -8.90
CA ARG A 391 -20.48 31.18 -9.59
C ARG A 391 -21.43 32.23 -10.12
N LYS A 392 -20.91 33.41 -10.42
CA LYS A 392 -21.65 34.47 -11.12
C LYS A 392 -21.04 34.69 -12.49
N VAL A 393 -21.89 34.95 -13.47
CA VAL A 393 -21.47 35.48 -14.77
C VAL A 393 -21.87 36.93 -14.90
N CYS A 394 -21.00 37.70 -15.55
CA CYS A 394 -21.14 39.11 -15.85
C CYS A 394 -21.49 39.29 -17.31
N LYS A 395 -22.61 39.95 -17.58
CA LYS A 395 -22.99 40.40 -18.92
C LYS A 395 -22.26 41.71 -19.23
N SER A 396 -21.47 41.69 -20.29
CA SER A 396 -20.82 42.89 -20.82
C SER A 396 -21.81 43.74 -21.61
N GLY A 397 -21.82 45.05 -21.35
CA GLY A 397 -22.63 46.00 -22.08
C GLY A 397 -21.92 47.33 -22.31
N VAL A 398 -22.70 48.37 -22.61
CA VAL A 398 -22.19 49.63 -23.16
C VAL A 398 -21.50 50.47 -22.08
N SER A 399 -22.03 50.42 -20.85
CA SER A 399 -21.54 51.22 -19.72
C SER A 399 -20.51 50.50 -18.86
N SER A 400 -20.59 49.17 -18.78
CA SER A 400 -19.73 48.35 -17.93
C SER A 400 -19.49 46.98 -18.56
N ILE A 401 -18.32 46.41 -18.25
CA ILE A 401 -17.99 45.01 -18.54
C ILE A 401 -18.76 44.01 -17.65
N CYS A 402 -19.59 44.50 -16.73
CA CYS A 402 -20.53 43.72 -15.93
C CYS A 402 -21.77 44.57 -15.59
N ASP A 403 -22.64 44.78 -16.58
CA ASP A 403 -23.90 45.53 -16.41
C ASP A 403 -24.97 44.72 -15.66
N GLN A 404 -24.96 43.39 -15.81
CA GLN A 404 -25.90 42.48 -15.17
C GLN A 404 -25.21 41.19 -14.75
N LYS A 405 -25.62 40.62 -13.61
CA LYS A 405 -25.11 39.33 -13.10
C LYS A 405 -26.17 38.24 -13.16
N TYR A 406 -25.75 37.02 -13.45
CA TYR A 406 -26.57 35.81 -13.35
C TYR A 406 -25.85 34.77 -12.51
N ASP A 407 -26.60 34.04 -11.69
CA ASP A 407 -26.07 32.90 -10.93
C ASP A 407 -26.00 31.66 -11.81
N ILE A 408 -24.89 30.94 -11.72
CA ILE A 408 -24.66 29.65 -12.36
C ILE A 408 -24.06 28.68 -11.34
N LYS A 409 -24.03 27.40 -11.69
CA LYS A 409 -23.26 26.39 -10.94
C LYS A 409 -22.26 25.73 -11.86
N VAL A 410 -21.11 25.33 -11.33
CA VAL A 410 -20.05 24.66 -12.09
C VAL A 410 -19.62 23.41 -11.34
N ARG A 411 -19.49 22.31 -12.05
CA ARG A 411 -18.89 21.08 -11.53
C ARG A 411 -17.72 20.66 -12.41
N ASN A 412 -16.59 20.32 -11.76
CA ASN A 412 -15.48 19.67 -12.43
C ASN A 412 -15.66 18.15 -12.39
N CYS A 413 -15.68 17.53 -13.57
CA CYS A 413 -15.88 16.09 -13.77
C CYS A 413 -14.57 15.37 -14.13
N GLY A 414 -13.42 16.01 -13.87
CA GLY A 414 -12.09 15.52 -14.23
C GLY A 414 -11.65 16.00 -15.61
N SER A 415 -12.13 15.35 -16.67
CA SER A 415 -11.73 15.66 -18.05
C SER A 415 -12.57 16.76 -18.73
N TYR A 416 -13.67 17.16 -18.11
CA TYR A 416 -14.56 18.22 -18.59
C TYR A 416 -15.28 18.86 -17.40
N ARG A 417 -16.01 19.94 -17.67
CA ARG A 417 -16.87 20.61 -16.70
C ARG A 417 -18.31 20.63 -17.19
N THR A 418 -19.23 20.62 -16.24
CA THR A 418 -20.65 20.87 -16.49
C THR A 418 -21.08 22.16 -15.80
N TYR A 419 -22.02 22.85 -16.45
CA TYR A 419 -22.45 24.20 -16.08
C TYR A 419 -23.96 24.21 -15.94
N TYR A 420 -24.47 24.57 -14.76
CA TYR A 420 -25.88 24.93 -14.62
C TYR A 420 -26.06 26.35 -15.15
N LEU A 421 -26.56 26.48 -16.37
CA LEU A 421 -26.81 27.76 -17.03
C LEU A 421 -28.22 28.22 -16.72
N THR A 422 -28.40 29.52 -16.51
CA THR A 422 -29.69 30.15 -16.28
C THR A 422 -30.22 30.74 -17.59
N GLN A 423 -31.50 30.53 -17.90
CA GLN A 423 -32.15 31.18 -19.04
C GLN A 423 -32.00 32.70 -18.96
N LEU A 424 -31.53 33.32 -20.04
CA LEU A 424 -31.31 34.76 -20.07
C LEU A 424 -32.62 35.50 -20.37
N ASN A 425 -32.80 36.65 -19.72
CA ASN A 425 -33.93 37.56 -19.94
C ASN A 425 -33.57 38.76 -20.84
N ALA A 426 -32.50 38.64 -21.61
CA ALA A 426 -31.96 39.72 -22.44
C ALA A 426 -31.68 39.26 -23.87
N ASP A 427 -32.13 40.07 -24.83
CA ASP A 427 -31.92 39.82 -26.26
C ASP A 427 -30.44 39.89 -26.64
N LYS A 428 -30.03 39.10 -27.64
CA LYS A 428 -28.66 39.07 -28.19
C LYS A 428 -27.58 38.97 -27.12
N SER A 429 -27.83 38.16 -26.10
CA SER A 429 -26.92 37.87 -25.00
C SER A 429 -26.64 36.37 -24.98
N ALA A 430 -25.38 35.97 -24.77
CA ALA A 430 -25.00 34.56 -24.77
C ALA A 430 -23.81 34.28 -23.85
N TYR A 431 -23.78 33.08 -23.26
CA TYR A 431 -22.63 32.58 -22.50
C TYR A 431 -21.43 32.37 -23.43
N CYS A 432 -20.28 32.94 -23.03
CA CYS A 432 -19.04 32.88 -23.78
C CYS A 432 -18.19 31.68 -23.36
N PHE A 433 -17.83 30.81 -24.31
CA PHE A 433 -17.08 29.59 -24.05
C PHE A 433 -15.91 29.46 -25.00
N GLY A 434 -14.78 29.02 -24.47
CA GLY A 434 -13.59 28.75 -25.27
C GLY A 434 -12.72 29.98 -25.50
N THR A 435 -11.41 29.74 -25.47
CA THR A 435 -10.35 30.74 -25.63
C THR A 435 -9.35 30.37 -26.72
N LEU A 436 -9.56 29.25 -27.41
CA LEU A 436 -8.73 28.84 -28.53
C LEU A 436 -9.13 29.60 -29.81
N PRO A 437 -8.21 29.72 -30.78
CA PRO A 437 -8.51 30.34 -32.06
C PRO A 437 -9.66 29.65 -32.77
N VAL A 438 -10.51 30.44 -33.42
CA VAL A 438 -11.57 29.91 -34.29
C VAL A 438 -10.89 29.34 -35.55
N PRO A 439 -11.14 28.08 -35.92
CA PRO A 439 -10.56 27.50 -37.13
C PRO A 439 -10.97 28.28 -38.38
N ASP A 440 -10.00 28.70 -39.20
CA ASP A 440 -10.29 29.36 -40.47
C ASP A 440 -11.04 28.39 -41.40
N THR A 441 -12.25 28.77 -41.80
CA THR A 441 -12.97 28.13 -42.92
C THR A 441 -12.35 28.58 -44.24
N ALA A 442 -11.12 28.15 -44.51
CA ALA A 442 -10.48 28.32 -45.82
C ALA A 442 -9.80 27.02 -46.29
N THR A 443 -10.29 26.52 -47.42
CA THR A 443 -9.75 25.47 -48.31
C THR A 443 -9.97 24.00 -47.95
N THR A 444 -11.15 23.51 -48.32
CA THR A 444 -11.30 22.13 -48.82
C THR A 444 -10.51 22.00 -50.13
N THR A 445 -9.22 21.68 -50.04
CA THR A 445 -8.51 21.07 -51.16
C THR A 445 -8.33 19.60 -50.82
N THR A 446 -8.90 18.75 -51.66
CA THR A 446 -8.82 17.29 -51.58
C THR A 446 -7.37 16.82 -51.36
N GLY A 447 -7.09 16.29 -50.18
CA GLY A 447 -5.82 15.66 -49.81
C GLY A 447 -6.06 14.47 -48.91
N ASN A 448 -5.85 13.28 -49.47
CA ASN A 448 -5.98 11.96 -48.85
C ASN A 448 -5.21 11.84 -47.50
N PRO A 449 -5.70 11.13 -46.46
CA PRO A 449 -5.01 11.03 -45.19
C PRO A 449 -4.09 9.80 -45.16
N SER A 450 -2.78 10.02 -45.08
CA SER A 450 -1.85 9.02 -44.53
C SER A 450 -0.56 9.68 -44.02
N GLY A 451 -0.48 9.87 -42.71
CA GLY A 451 0.71 10.41 -42.07
C GLY A 451 0.57 10.52 -40.55
N LYS A 452 0.93 9.46 -39.85
CA LYS A 452 1.08 9.38 -38.38
C LYS A 452 2.07 10.47 -37.90
N PRO A 453 1.79 11.28 -36.86
CA PRO A 453 2.82 12.14 -36.30
C PRO A 453 3.67 11.38 -35.28
N ARG A 454 4.99 11.44 -35.47
CA ARG A 454 6.03 11.16 -34.48
C ARG A 454 6.41 12.50 -33.82
N PRO A 455 6.63 12.60 -32.50
CA PRO A 455 6.96 13.86 -31.87
C PRO A 455 8.42 14.23 -32.17
N LYS A 456 8.66 15.50 -32.48
CA LYS A 456 9.99 16.11 -32.44
C LYS A 456 9.98 17.28 -31.45
N GLU A 457 10.91 17.12 -30.52
CA GLU A 457 11.52 18.06 -29.61
C GLU A 457 12.03 19.31 -30.35
N SER A 458 11.86 20.49 -29.74
CA SER A 458 12.73 21.64 -30.01
C SER A 458 12.80 22.54 -28.77
N ASP A 459 14.06 22.77 -28.40
CA ASP A 459 14.57 23.57 -27.31
C ASP A 459 14.50 25.09 -27.56
N GLU A 460 14.73 25.79 -26.45
CA GLU A 460 15.33 27.13 -26.29
C GLU A 460 14.47 28.42 -26.29
N SER A 461 14.27 28.91 -25.06
CA SER A 461 14.80 30.17 -24.50
C SER A 461 14.31 31.53 -25.04
N GLU A 462 13.68 32.34 -24.16
CA GLU A 462 14.40 33.46 -23.49
C GLU A 462 13.66 34.06 -22.27
N LYS A 463 14.46 34.35 -21.23
CA LYS A 463 14.37 35.37 -20.15
C LYS A 463 13.02 35.90 -19.65
N GLY A 464 12.80 35.66 -18.35
CA GLY A 464 12.11 36.58 -17.45
C GLY A 464 12.72 36.47 -16.04
N ASP A 465 13.30 37.56 -15.54
CA ASP A 465 13.92 37.68 -14.22
C ASP A 465 12.94 37.27 -13.11
N LYS A 466 13.31 36.28 -12.29
CA LYS A 466 12.51 35.82 -11.15
C LYS A 466 13.32 35.89 -9.86
N PRO A 467 12.75 36.41 -8.75
CA PRO A 467 13.45 36.74 -7.50
C PRO A 467 13.92 35.53 -6.66
N TYR A 468 13.82 34.30 -7.16
CA TYR A 468 14.18 33.08 -6.41
C TYR A 468 15.70 32.79 -6.38
N ILE A 469 16.47 33.34 -7.33
CA ILE A 469 17.94 33.12 -7.39
C ILE A 469 18.62 33.70 -6.15
N TRP A 470 18.20 34.87 -5.68
CA TRP A 470 18.73 35.48 -4.46
C TRP A 470 18.40 34.68 -3.20
N VAL A 471 17.24 34.00 -3.18
CA VAL A 471 16.86 33.12 -2.07
C VAL A 471 17.70 31.85 -2.07
N ILE A 472 17.99 31.27 -3.24
CA ILE A 472 18.87 30.09 -3.35
C ILE A 472 20.30 30.44 -2.98
N VAL A 473 20.82 31.59 -3.42
CA VAL A 473 22.16 32.05 -3.03
C VAL A 473 22.26 32.30 -1.52
N ALA A 474 21.22 32.88 -0.90
CA ALA A 474 21.16 33.04 0.55
C ALA A 474 21.10 31.69 1.29
N MET A 475 20.30 30.73 0.80
CA MET A 475 20.21 29.38 1.38
C MET A 475 21.53 28.62 1.27
N LEU A 476 22.23 28.72 0.12
CA LEU A 476 23.53 28.09 -0.09
C LEU A 476 24.63 28.73 0.77
N ALA A 477 24.57 30.05 1.00
CA ALA A 477 25.48 30.73 1.93
C ALA A 477 25.27 30.26 3.37
N VAL A 478 24.01 30.13 3.82
CA VAL A 478 23.68 29.59 5.15
C VAL A 478 24.16 28.14 5.29
N LEU A 479 23.89 27.28 4.30
CA LEU A 479 24.37 25.89 4.28
C LEU A 479 25.90 25.79 4.31
N SER A 480 26.59 26.66 3.56
CA SER A 480 28.05 26.73 3.57
C SER A 480 28.60 27.13 4.96
N THR A 481 27.99 28.11 5.62
CA THR A 481 28.39 28.51 6.98
C THR A 481 28.16 27.40 8.00
N ILE A 482 27.04 26.67 7.91
CA ILE A 482 26.74 25.52 8.77
C ILE A 482 27.78 24.41 8.56
N LEU A 483 28.07 24.05 7.32
CA LEU A 483 29.11 23.07 6.97
C LEU A 483 30.49 23.48 7.50
N LEU A 484 30.85 24.75 7.39
CA LEU A 484 32.12 25.27 7.91
C LEU A 484 32.18 25.20 9.44
N THR A 485 31.09 25.51 10.13
CA THR A 485 31.00 25.38 11.60
C THR A 485 31.10 23.93 12.07
N ILE A 486 30.47 22.98 11.36
CA ILE A 486 30.58 21.54 11.64
C ILE A 486 32.02 21.06 11.43
N LEU A 487 32.69 21.51 10.36
CA LEU A 487 34.10 21.18 10.08
C LEU A 487 35.04 21.74 11.16
N LEU A 488 34.81 22.98 11.62
CA LEU A 488 35.57 23.59 12.71
C LEU A 488 35.34 22.87 14.05
N LEU A 489 34.10 22.45 14.34
CA LEU A 489 33.77 21.61 15.49
C LEU A 489 34.49 20.25 15.43
N ARG A 490 34.53 19.60 14.26
CA ARG A 490 35.30 18.35 14.09
C ARG A 490 36.81 18.55 14.26
N LEU A 491 37.36 19.69 13.81
CA LEU A 491 38.78 20.03 14.00
C LEU A 491 39.13 20.38 15.44
N LEU A 492 38.17 20.92 16.21
CA LEU A 492 38.33 21.17 17.65
C LEU A 492 38.27 19.87 18.44
N VAL A 493 37.39 18.93 18.06
CA VAL A 493 37.31 17.58 18.65
C VAL A 493 38.53 16.72 18.26
N SER A 494 39.11 16.89 17.07
CA SER A 494 40.31 16.15 16.67
C SER A 494 41.61 16.63 17.33
N LYS A 495 41.59 17.77 18.03
CA LYS A 495 42.77 18.30 18.76
C LYS A 495 42.90 17.76 20.19
N SER A 496 41.93 16.97 20.69
CA SER A 496 41.92 16.48 22.07
C SER A 496 42.42 15.03 22.26
N LEU A 497 43.03 14.37 21.27
CA LEU A 497 43.64 13.04 21.44
C LEU A 497 45.03 12.93 20.77
N PRO A 498 46.04 12.34 21.44
CA PRO A 498 47.43 12.32 20.96
C PRO A 498 47.66 11.27 19.86
N LYS A 499 48.43 11.64 18.84
CA LYS A 499 48.93 10.76 17.76
C LYS A 499 49.85 9.67 18.30
N ARG A 500 49.65 8.41 17.89
CA ARG A 500 50.71 7.38 17.92
C ARG A 500 50.84 6.66 16.57
N SER A 501 51.96 6.99 15.93
CA SER A 501 52.77 6.30 14.90
C SER A 501 52.27 4.98 14.28
N SER A 502 52.06 4.99 12.96
CA SER A 502 51.99 3.79 12.12
C SER A 502 53.34 3.54 11.45
N SER A 503 53.91 2.34 11.67
CA SER A 503 55.11 1.84 10.99
C SER A 503 54.77 1.27 9.62
N ILE A 504 55.66 1.52 8.66
CA ILE A 504 55.70 1.07 7.28
C ILE A 504 56.04 -0.44 7.22
N TYR A 505 55.35 -1.22 6.38
CA TYR A 505 55.88 -2.40 5.65
C TYR A 505 55.07 -2.55 4.34
N MET A 506 55.66 -2.17 3.21
CA MET A 506 56.28 -3.04 2.19
C MET A 506 55.30 -3.96 1.46
N SER A 507 54.98 -3.54 0.22
CA SER A 507 54.35 -4.34 -0.82
C SER A 507 55.35 -5.38 -1.33
N GLU A 508 54.96 -6.65 -1.27
CA GLU A 508 55.57 -7.72 -2.06
C GLU A 508 54.53 -8.21 -3.08
N LYS A 509 54.96 -8.30 -4.34
CA LYS A 509 54.18 -8.70 -5.51
C LYS A 509 54.61 -10.11 -5.96
N LEU A 510 53.64 -10.82 -6.55
CA LEU A 510 53.70 -11.93 -7.54
C LEU A 510 53.26 -13.32 -7.03
N PRO A 511 52.76 -14.24 -7.90
CA PRO A 511 52.29 -14.14 -9.31
C PRO A 511 50.90 -14.80 -9.56
N PRO A 512 50.36 -14.76 -10.79
CA PRO A 512 49.08 -15.40 -11.15
C PRO A 512 49.30 -16.84 -11.64
N SER A 513 48.34 -17.74 -11.39
CA SER A 513 48.26 -19.01 -12.11
C SER A 513 46.81 -19.45 -12.38
N ASN A 514 46.47 -19.40 -13.67
CA ASN A 514 45.56 -20.22 -14.46
C ASN A 514 44.97 -21.48 -13.80
N GLY A 515 43.71 -21.78 -14.13
CA GLY A 515 43.19 -23.15 -14.03
C GLY A 515 41.67 -23.28 -14.06
N GLU A 516 41.10 -23.19 -15.27
CA GLU A 516 39.91 -23.88 -15.79
C GLU A 516 38.75 -24.30 -14.85
N ALA A 517 37.58 -23.77 -15.20
CA ALA A 517 36.27 -24.24 -14.78
C ALA A 517 36.02 -25.71 -15.17
N LYS A 518 35.55 -26.51 -14.21
CA LYS A 518 34.81 -27.74 -14.47
C LYS A 518 33.49 -27.71 -13.71
N THR A 519 32.42 -27.60 -14.48
CA THR A 519 31.04 -27.93 -14.12
C THR A 519 30.99 -29.38 -13.65
N VAL A 520 30.46 -29.62 -12.46
CA VAL A 520 30.00 -30.95 -12.03
C VAL A 520 28.55 -30.84 -11.59
N VAL A 521 27.77 -31.73 -12.19
CA VAL A 521 26.33 -31.91 -12.14
C VAL A 521 25.88 -32.39 -10.77
N ASN A 522 24.73 -31.86 -10.36
CA ASN A 522 23.97 -32.16 -9.17
C ASN A 522 23.54 -33.65 -9.13
N THR A 523 23.72 -34.35 -8.00
CA THR A 523 23.04 -35.62 -7.73
C THR A 523 22.42 -35.60 -6.35
N ASP A 524 21.10 -35.79 -6.35
CA ASP A 524 20.20 -35.91 -5.22
C ASP A 524 20.60 -37.03 -4.23
N TYR A 525 20.59 -36.72 -2.94
CA TYR A 525 20.61 -37.71 -1.87
C TYR A 525 19.16 -38.02 -1.42
N LYS A 526 18.71 -39.24 -1.71
CA LYS A 526 17.50 -39.86 -1.16
C LYS A 526 17.77 -40.35 0.27
N LEU A 527 16.95 -39.88 1.22
CA LEU A 527 16.78 -40.45 2.56
C LEU A 527 16.03 -41.78 2.49
N THR A 528 16.54 -42.80 3.17
CA THR A 528 15.87 -44.09 3.38
C THR A 528 15.36 -44.17 4.81
N ASP A 529 14.04 -44.24 4.97
CA ASP A 529 13.39 -44.69 6.20
C ASP A 529 13.28 -46.22 6.23
N LYS A 530 13.37 -46.75 7.45
CA LYS A 530 13.47 -48.17 7.77
C LYS A 530 12.48 -48.48 8.89
N GLU A 531 11.37 -49.17 8.59
CA GLU A 531 10.55 -49.89 9.57
C GLU A 531 9.79 -51.04 8.85
N ILE A 532 10.20 -52.29 9.05
CA ILE A 532 9.61 -53.36 9.88
C ILE A 532 8.31 -54.00 9.34
N MET A 533 8.54 -55.21 8.78
CA MET A 533 7.75 -56.47 8.75
C MET A 533 6.22 -56.50 8.82
N GLY A 534 5.63 -57.24 7.86
CA GLY A 534 4.36 -57.96 8.04
C GLY A 534 3.75 -58.51 6.74
N SER A 535 4.21 -59.66 6.26
CA SER A 535 3.59 -60.38 5.12
C SER A 535 2.30 -61.13 5.53
N PRO A 536 1.28 -61.24 4.65
CA PRO A 536 0.29 -62.31 4.72
C PRO A 536 0.38 -63.28 3.50
N PRO A 537 0.00 -64.57 3.66
CA PRO A 537 0.00 -65.56 2.58
C PRO A 537 -1.37 -65.65 1.83
N PRO A 538 -1.50 -66.47 0.76
CA PRO A 538 -2.36 -66.14 -0.38
C PRO A 538 -3.76 -66.80 -0.42
N ARG A 539 -4.62 -66.18 -1.25
CA ARG A 539 -5.87 -66.62 -1.92
C ARG A 539 -6.44 -68.02 -1.62
N SER A 540 -7.75 -68.05 -1.36
CA SER A 540 -8.67 -69.03 -1.93
C SER A 540 -10.06 -68.45 -2.24
N THR A 541 -10.62 -68.92 -3.34
CA THR A 541 -11.93 -68.72 -3.97
C THR A 541 -13.15 -69.06 -3.10
N SER A 542 -14.29 -68.38 -3.28
CA SER A 542 -15.58 -68.93 -3.78
C SER A 542 -16.84 -68.12 -3.38
N PHE A 543 -17.66 -67.81 -4.40
CA PHE A 543 -19.13 -67.92 -4.52
C PHE A 543 -20.16 -67.41 -3.47
N LEU A 544 -21.16 -66.72 -4.05
CA LEU A 544 -22.65 -66.79 -3.88
C LEU A 544 -23.41 -65.84 -2.94
N LYS A 545 -24.39 -65.18 -3.60
CA LYS A 545 -25.77 -64.79 -3.18
C LYS A 545 -25.86 -63.79 -2.02
N SER A 546 -26.70 -62.76 -2.07
CA SER A 546 -27.98 -62.54 -2.77
C SER A 546 -28.27 -61.05 -2.80
#